data_AF-A0A7V3ZIB6-F1
#
_entry.id   AF-A0A7V3ZIB6-F1
#
_cell.length_a   1.000
_cell.length_b   1.000
_cell.length_c   1.000
_cell.angle_alpha   90.00
_cell.angle_beta   90.00
_cell.angle_gamma   90.00
#
_symmetry.space_group_name_H-M   'P 1'
#
loop_
_entity.id
_entity.type
_entity.pdbx_description
1 polymer ?
#
loop_
_entity_poly.entity_id
_entity_poly.type
_entity_poly.pdbx_seq_one_letter_code
_entity_poly.pdbx_strand_id
1 'polypeptide(L)'
;MKVINISRLWSKNIEKEFFTKTLKVAVPEQLFYITEDGRYIAYWPKNYKGIKATLQSRNAFIGSFTEKWTKELLEETAEELGAFTVQGVICEDIGLSAKSPADVAICKTRDQHQKPENILMIIEVKMSIVWNWEYNPSTGELKSIGDYTTHQGNPGLLRSDTILKAIGKSINIRVSSFKSAQIPIVILGNTPITDSYYEKVDHLKKTGVIQGFYSTNPQPLDDPIHKNNIKSTPGRGFLRFDSYEEMKQELINLISEEQEFFSGMKTKKELGKIIEIANLEPTYEKKAEMFLKLLRDENER
;
A
#
# COMPACT_ATOMS: atom_id res chain seq x y z
N MET A 1 21.42 21.52 -7.25
CA MET A 1 20.87 20.99 -8.51
C MET A 1 20.04 19.75 -8.18
N LYS A 2 18.70 19.84 -8.22
CA LYS A 2 17.84 18.65 -8.14
C LYS A 2 18.04 17.87 -9.44
N VAL A 3 18.60 16.67 -9.34
CA VAL A 3 18.88 15.79 -10.48
C VAL A 3 17.56 15.37 -11.14
N ILE A 4 17.63 15.27 -12.46
CA ILE A 4 16.57 15.05 -13.43
C ILE A 4 15.59 13.94 -13.03
N ASN A 5 14.29 14.26 -13.17
CA ASN A 5 13.13 13.45 -12.83
C ASN A 5 13.02 12.23 -13.78
N ILE A 6 13.73 11.14 -13.46
CA ILE A 6 13.35 9.80 -13.91
C ILE A 6 11.90 9.60 -13.43
N SER A 7 10.99 9.10 -14.28
CA SER A 7 9.60 8.77 -13.94
C SER A 7 9.42 8.53 -12.44
N ARG A 8 8.80 9.49 -11.72
CA ARG A 8 8.61 9.40 -10.26
C ARG A 8 7.87 8.12 -9.88
N LEU A 9 7.02 7.64 -10.77
CA LEU A 9 6.24 6.43 -10.64
C LEU A 9 7.04 5.17 -11.00
N TRP A 10 6.62 4.02 -10.45
CA TRP A 10 7.32 2.75 -10.57
C TRP A 10 7.51 2.35 -12.04
N SER A 11 8.72 1.89 -12.39
CA SER A 11 9.09 1.59 -13.77
C SER A 11 10.21 0.55 -13.83
N LYS A 12 10.47 0.00 -15.03
CA LYS A 12 11.61 -0.88 -15.29
C LYS A 12 12.95 -0.24 -14.89
N ASN A 13 13.07 1.09 -14.96
CA ASN A 13 14.30 1.79 -14.55
C ASN A 13 14.50 1.77 -13.03
N ILE A 14 13.42 1.89 -12.26
CA ILE A 14 13.48 1.79 -10.79
C ILE A 14 13.83 0.36 -10.36
N GLU A 15 13.30 -0.65 -11.04
CA GLU A 15 13.70 -2.05 -10.78
C GLU A 15 15.18 -2.31 -11.15
N LYS A 16 15.65 -1.78 -12.29
CA LYS A 16 17.09 -1.83 -12.63
C LYS A 16 17.95 -1.16 -11.55
N GLU A 17 17.51 -0.02 -11.03
CA GLU A 17 18.19 0.68 -9.94
C GLU A 17 18.24 -0.17 -8.67
N PHE A 18 17.12 -0.82 -8.30
CA PHE A 18 17.06 -1.78 -7.20
C PHE A 18 18.11 -2.88 -7.37
N PHE A 19 18.13 -3.58 -8.50
CA PHE A 19 19.07 -4.67 -8.73
C PHE A 19 20.52 -4.16 -8.72
N THR A 20 20.79 -3.05 -9.41
CA THR A 20 22.13 -2.46 -9.50
C THR A 20 22.66 -2.03 -8.13
N LYS A 21 21.83 -1.45 -7.28
CA LYS A 21 22.23 -1.07 -5.91
C LYS A 21 22.42 -2.30 -5.03
N THR A 22 21.54 -3.29 -5.12
CA THR A 22 21.57 -4.46 -4.24
C THR A 22 22.71 -5.41 -4.60
N LEU A 23 23.01 -5.60 -5.89
CA LEU A 23 24.16 -6.39 -6.35
C LEU A 23 25.53 -5.86 -5.91
N LYS A 24 25.61 -4.62 -5.41
CA LYS A 24 26.85 -4.08 -4.80
C LYS A 24 27.11 -4.63 -3.40
N VAL A 25 26.08 -5.16 -2.73
CA VAL A 25 26.13 -5.59 -1.32
C VAL A 25 25.61 -7.01 -1.10
N ALA A 26 25.03 -7.62 -2.14
CA ALA A 26 24.46 -8.96 -2.11
C ALA A 26 24.95 -9.76 -3.31
N VAL A 27 25.07 -11.08 -3.14
CA VAL A 27 25.44 -11.98 -4.25
C VAL A 27 24.23 -12.23 -5.15
N PRO A 28 24.42 -12.48 -6.46
CA PRO A 28 23.32 -12.69 -7.41
C PRO A 28 22.32 -13.78 -6.98
N GLU A 29 22.78 -14.84 -6.32
CA GLU A 29 21.98 -15.95 -5.80
C GLU A 29 20.99 -15.53 -4.72
N GLN A 30 21.15 -14.35 -4.12
CA GLN A 30 20.16 -13.79 -3.19
C GLN A 30 19.03 -13.06 -3.93
N LEU A 31 19.23 -12.71 -5.19
CA LEU A 31 18.30 -11.88 -5.99
C LEU A 31 17.66 -12.63 -7.16
N PHE A 32 18.33 -13.68 -7.66
CA PHE A 32 17.94 -14.40 -8.87
C PHE A 32 17.88 -15.90 -8.62
N TYR A 33 16.91 -16.56 -9.24
CA TYR A 33 16.87 -18.00 -9.42
C TYR A 33 17.93 -18.40 -10.46
N ILE A 34 18.62 -19.52 -10.23
CA ILE A 34 19.51 -20.11 -11.22
C ILE A 34 18.78 -21.26 -11.90
N THR A 35 18.61 -21.19 -13.22
CA THR A 35 18.05 -22.27 -14.04
C THR A 35 19.06 -23.39 -14.26
N GLU A 36 18.60 -24.56 -14.70
CA GLU A 36 19.49 -25.70 -15.04
C GLU A 36 20.52 -25.35 -16.14
N ASP A 37 20.18 -24.44 -17.04
CA ASP A 37 21.08 -23.93 -18.09
C ASP A 37 21.96 -22.74 -17.62
N GLY A 38 22.00 -22.46 -16.31
CA GLY A 38 22.92 -21.50 -15.70
C GLY A 38 22.52 -20.02 -15.80
N ARG A 39 21.27 -19.72 -16.18
CA ARG A 39 20.76 -18.35 -16.27
C ARG A 39 20.27 -17.85 -14.92
N TYR A 40 20.48 -16.56 -14.65
CA TYR A 40 20.05 -15.88 -13.44
C TYR A 40 18.79 -15.09 -13.76
N ILE A 41 17.65 -15.49 -13.20
CA ILE A 41 16.35 -14.90 -13.52
C ILE A 41 15.57 -14.49 -12.27
N ALA A 42 14.84 -13.37 -12.32
CA ALA A 42 14.07 -12.88 -11.18
C ALA A 42 12.83 -13.73 -10.88
N TYR A 43 12.26 -14.34 -11.92
CA TYR A 43 11.14 -15.28 -11.80
C TYR A 43 11.26 -16.46 -12.75
N TRP A 44 10.77 -17.62 -12.32
CA TRP A 44 10.61 -18.77 -13.21
C TRP A 44 9.70 -18.43 -14.40
N PRO A 45 10.13 -18.66 -15.67
CA PRO A 45 9.30 -18.44 -16.84
C PRO A 45 8.07 -19.36 -16.79
N LYS A 46 6.94 -18.91 -17.32
CA LYS A 46 5.66 -19.66 -17.24
C LYS A 46 5.77 -21.10 -17.74
N ASN A 47 6.59 -21.32 -18.77
CA ASN A 47 6.79 -22.62 -19.42
C ASN A 47 8.01 -23.41 -18.88
N TYR A 48 8.63 -22.98 -17.78
CA TYR A 48 9.80 -23.66 -17.22
C TYR A 48 9.44 -25.01 -16.58
N LYS A 49 10.10 -26.07 -17.07
CA LYS A 49 9.86 -27.48 -16.70
C LYS A 49 10.95 -28.12 -15.84
N GLY A 50 12.11 -27.46 -15.67
CA GLY A 50 13.22 -27.99 -14.87
C GLY A 50 12.94 -27.97 -13.37
N ILE A 51 13.90 -28.48 -12.59
CA ILE A 51 13.87 -28.43 -11.13
C ILE A 51 13.85 -26.97 -10.68
N LYS A 52 12.91 -26.65 -9.79
CA LYS A 52 12.74 -25.31 -9.25
C LYS A 52 13.27 -25.28 -7.83
N ALA A 53 14.23 -24.41 -7.58
CA ALA A 53 14.54 -24.00 -6.22
C ALA A 53 13.47 -23.03 -5.71
N THR A 54 13.15 -23.13 -4.41
CA THR A 54 12.42 -22.07 -3.71
C THR A 54 13.41 -20.97 -3.34
N LEU A 55 13.70 -20.03 -4.24
CA LEU A 55 14.34 -18.78 -3.81
C LEU A 55 13.39 -18.03 -2.89
N GLN A 56 14.00 -17.36 -1.91
CA GLN A 56 13.34 -16.59 -0.87
C GLN A 56 12.42 -15.52 -1.47
N SER A 57 11.14 -15.86 -1.64
CA SER A 57 10.01 -14.97 -1.98
C SER A 57 9.73 -13.88 -0.92
N ARG A 58 10.68 -13.70 0.00
CA ARG A 58 10.80 -12.70 1.05
C ARG A 58 12.20 -12.10 1.01
N ASN A 59 12.57 -11.51 -0.12
CA ASN A 59 13.82 -10.78 -0.16
C ASN A 59 13.62 -9.45 0.59
N ALA A 60 14.15 -9.38 1.82
CA ALA A 60 14.11 -8.20 2.66
C ALA A 60 14.65 -6.95 1.96
N PHE A 61 15.56 -7.11 0.99
CA PHE A 61 16.07 -6.00 0.18
C PHE A 61 14.96 -5.29 -0.62
N ILE A 62 14.00 -6.05 -1.18
CA ILE A 62 12.89 -5.45 -1.94
C ILE A 62 12.02 -4.62 -0.99
N GLY A 63 11.66 -5.18 0.17
CA GLY A 63 10.86 -4.48 1.17
C GLY A 63 11.52 -3.15 1.57
N SER A 64 12.76 -3.21 2.05
CA SER A 64 13.51 -2.01 2.46
C SER A 64 13.70 -0.99 1.33
N PHE A 65 13.93 -1.45 0.09
CA PHE A 65 14.03 -0.56 -1.06
C PHE A 65 12.70 0.13 -1.37
N THR A 66 11.61 -0.63 -1.42
CA THR A 66 10.28 -0.09 -1.77
C THR A 66 9.74 0.86 -0.70
N GLU A 67 9.94 0.58 0.58
CA GLU A 67 9.56 1.50 1.66
C GLU A 67 10.33 2.81 1.60
N LYS A 68 11.65 2.74 1.37
CA LYS A 68 12.48 3.94 1.19
C LYS A 68 12.04 4.74 -0.03
N TRP A 69 11.81 4.05 -1.16
CA TRP A 69 11.34 4.68 -2.38
C TRP A 69 9.95 5.33 -2.19
N THR A 70 9.03 4.68 -1.48
CA THR A 70 7.72 5.25 -1.14
C THR A 70 7.87 6.48 -0.26
N LYS A 71 8.77 6.45 0.72
CA LYS A 71 9.05 7.62 1.56
C LYS A 71 9.46 8.81 0.68
N GLU A 72 10.47 8.61 -0.17
CA GLU A 72 11.01 9.65 -1.09
C GLU A 72 9.96 10.13 -2.10
N LEU A 73 9.12 9.22 -2.62
CA LEU A 73 8.03 9.55 -3.54
C LEU A 73 7.02 10.52 -2.91
N LEU A 74 6.71 10.37 -1.63
CA LEU A 74 5.67 11.13 -0.95
C LEU A 74 6.17 12.42 -0.30
N GLU A 75 7.49 12.70 -0.31
CA GLU A 75 8.07 13.89 0.36
C GLU A 75 7.43 15.19 -0.13
N GLU A 76 7.29 15.38 -1.44
CA GLU A 76 6.70 16.61 -1.99
C GLU A 76 5.20 16.73 -1.66
N THR A 77 4.44 15.61 -1.68
CA THR A 77 3.04 15.59 -1.22
C THR A 77 2.93 15.99 0.25
N ALA A 78 3.81 15.48 1.10
CA ALA A 78 3.82 15.81 2.53
C ALA A 78 4.23 17.28 2.76
N GLU A 79 5.22 17.79 2.02
CA GLU A 79 5.63 19.20 2.08
C GLU A 79 4.49 20.16 1.72
N GLU A 80 3.69 19.84 0.70
CA GLU A 80 2.51 20.63 0.29
C GLU A 80 1.45 20.70 1.39
N LEU A 81 1.38 19.66 2.24
CA LEU A 81 0.50 19.59 3.40
C LEU A 81 1.12 20.18 4.68
N GLY A 82 2.32 20.75 4.61
CA GLY A 82 3.06 21.23 5.78
C GLY A 82 3.47 20.11 6.75
N ALA A 83 3.65 18.90 6.23
CA ALA A 83 3.87 17.66 6.96
C ALA A 83 5.19 16.97 6.53
N PHE A 84 5.42 15.75 7.03
CA PHE A 84 6.62 14.95 6.76
C PHE A 84 6.26 13.52 6.41
N THR A 85 7.03 12.92 5.51
CA THR A 85 6.96 11.47 5.27
C THR A 85 7.91 10.74 6.22
N VAL A 86 7.36 9.85 7.03
CA VAL A 86 8.09 9.10 8.06
C VAL A 86 8.00 7.60 7.76
N GLN A 87 9.14 6.91 7.80
CA GLN A 87 9.22 5.45 7.61
C GLN A 87 9.17 4.75 8.98
N GLY A 88 8.52 3.60 9.07
CA GLY A 88 8.55 2.75 10.26
C GLY A 88 7.84 3.37 11.46
N VAL A 89 6.69 4.03 11.26
CA VAL A 89 5.99 4.78 12.31
C VAL A 89 5.42 3.85 13.39
N ILE A 90 5.69 4.21 14.64
CA ILE A 90 5.23 3.54 15.85
C ILE A 90 4.21 4.44 16.54
N CYS A 91 3.02 3.90 16.80
CA CYS A 91 1.96 4.55 17.56
C CYS A 91 1.18 3.48 18.32
N GLU A 92 1.62 3.19 19.55
CA GLU A 92 1.05 2.13 20.40
C GLU A 92 -0.46 2.35 20.65
N ASP A 93 -0.90 3.61 20.74
CA ASP A 93 -2.29 4.02 20.93
C ASP A 93 -3.25 3.52 19.84
N ILE A 94 -2.76 3.14 18.66
CA ILE A 94 -3.55 2.59 17.54
C ILE A 94 -3.01 1.23 17.09
N GLY A 95 -2.26 0.54 17.95
CA GLY A 95 -1.78 -0.82 17.68
C GLY A 95 -0.62 -0.91 16.69
N LEU A 96 0.06 0.19 16.37
CA LEU A 96 1.29 0.22 15.59
C LEU A 96 2.50 0.12 16.54
N SER A 97 2.85 -1.09 16.95
CA SER A 97 3.97 -1.31 17.86
C SER A 97 5.33 -1.34 17.15
N ALA A 98 6.43 -1.26 17.90
CA ALA A 98 7.78 -1.46 17.36
C ALA A 98 7.98 -2.80 16.63
N LYS A 99 7.15 -3.83 16.93
CA LYS A 99 7.19 -5.14 16.26
C LYS A 99 6.42 -5.17 14.94
N SER A 100 5.50 -4.23 14.76
CA SER A 100 4.66 -4.11 13.56
C SER A 100 4.36 -2.63 13.29
N PRO A 101 5.39 -1.81 13.01
CA PRO A 101 5.20 -0.40 12.71
C PRO A 101 4.47 -0.23 11.37
N ALA A 102 3.94 0.95 11.09
CA ALA A 102 3.50 1.30 9.75
C ALA A 102 4.72 1.40 8.83
N ASP A 103 4.58 0.95 7.58
CA ASP A 103 5.69 0.95 6.62
C ASP A 103 6.11 2.41 6.34
N VAL A 104 5.15 3.26 5.96
CA VAL A 104 5.31 4.71 5.78
C VAL A 104 4.05 5.43 6.30
N ALA A 105 4.20 6.67 6.77
CA ALA A 105 3.07 7.55 7.09
C ALA A 105 3.40 9.00 6.73
N ILE A 106 2.35 9.79 6.50
CA ILE A 106 2.45 11.26 6.46
C ILE A 106 2.09 11.78 7.85
N CYS A 107 3.00 12.54 8.47
CA CYS A 107 2.88 12.98 9.85
C CYS A 107 3.20 14.47 10.02
N LYS A 108 2.56 15.11 11.01
CA LYS A 108 2.81 16.51 11.39
C LYS A 108 4.20 16.72 12.02
N THR A 109 4.83 15.67 12.52
CA THR A 109 6.21 15.70 13.06
C THR A 109 7.10 14.68 12.35
N ARG A 110 8.41 14.81 12.51
CA ARG A 110 9.42 13.93 11.90
C ARG A 110 9.71 12.67 12.72
N ASP A 111 9.12 12.56 13.91
CA ASP A 111 9.46 11.50 14.87
C ASP A 111 8.97 10.14 14.40
N GLN A 112 9.72 9.09 14.71
CA GLN A 112 9.27 7.73 14.45
C GLN A 112 8.13 7.32 15.39
N HIS A 113 8.21 7.74 16.66
CA HIS A 113 7.16 7.57 17.64
C HIS A 113 6.15 8.70 17.52
N GLN A 114 4.94 8.37 17.10
CA GLN A 114 3.87 9.31 16.84
C GLN A 114 2.75 9.18 17.86
N LYS A 115 2.05 10.30 18.08
CA LYS A 115 0.72 10.29 18.66
C LYS A 115 -0.32 10.22 17.53
N PRO A 116 -1.52 9.67 17.76
CA PRO A 116 -2.53 9.54 16.71
C PRO A 116 -2.85 10.87 16.01
N GLU A 117 -2.97 11.97 16.75
CA GLU A 117 -3.29 13.31 16.23
C GLU A 117 -2.23 13.91 15.27
N ASN A 118 -1.03 13.33 15.26
CA ASN A 118 0.05 13.73 14.36
C ASN A 118 0.04 12.95 13.05
N ILE A 119 -0.67 11.82 12.96
CA ILE A 119 -0.68 10.98 11.76
C ILE A 119 -1.80 11.44 10.83
N LEU A 120 -1.43 11.92 9.65
CA LEU A 120 -2.38 12.36 8.62
C LEU A 120 -2.84 11.22 7.72
N MET A 121 -1.97 10.24 7.47
CA MET A 121 -2.27 9.06 6.66
C MET A 121 -1.28 7.94 6.97
N ILE A 122 -1.75 6.70 6.98
CA ILE A 122 -0.92 5.48 7.04
C ILE A 122 -0.83 4.86 5.64
N ILE A 123 0.38 4.52 5.22
CA ILE A 123 0.68 3.90 3.93
C ILE A 123 1.36 2.55 4.17
N GLU A 124 0.68 1.48 3.80
CA GLU A 124 1.22 0.13 3.82
C GLU A 124 1.78 -0.24 2.45
N VAL A 125 3.08 -0.53 2.39
CA VAL A 125 3.79 -0.82 1.15
C VAL A 125 3.70 -2.30 0.84
N LYS A 126 3.18 -2.63 -0.33
CA LYS A 126 2.95 -4.00 -0.82
C LYS A 126 3.43 -4.14 -2.27
N MET A 127 4.59 -3.54 -2.53
CA MET A 127 5.27 -3.53 -3.82
C MET A 127 6.22 -4.73 -3.96
N SER A 128 6.56 -5.09 -5.20
CA SER A 128 7.60 -6.08 -5.48
C SER A 128 8.30 -5.81 -6.81
N ILE A 129 9.25 -6.66 -7.20
CA ILE A 129 9.63 -6.76 -8.62
C ILE A 129 8.41 -7.22 -9.42
N VAL A 130 8.16 -6.60 -10.57
CA VAL A 130 6.97 -6.84 -11.42
C VAL A 130 7.38 -7.53 -12.71
N TRP A 131 8.50 -7.13 -13.30
CA TRP A 131 8.97 -7.70 -14.56
C TRP A 131 9.91 -8.87 -14.29
N ASN A 132 10.01 -9.78 -15.26
CA ASN A 132 11.04 -10.79 -15.23
C ASN A 132 12.36 -10.19 -15.74
N TRP A 133 13.42 -10.35 -14.95
CA TRP A 133 14.76 -9.86 -15.26
C TRP A 133 15.70 -11.03 -15.41
N GLU A 134 16.57 -10.96 -16.41
CA GLU A 134 17.72 -11.83 -16.58
C GLU A 134 19.00 -11.04 -16.27
N TYR A 135 19.85 -11.61 -15.43
CA TYR A 135 21.14 -11.05 -15.07
C TYR A 135 22.27 -11.88 -15.68
N ASN A 136 23.27 -11.21 -16.25
CA ASN A 136 24.50 -11.85 -16.72
C ASN A 136 25.65 -11.49 -15.76
N PRO A 137 26.10 -12.40 -14.90
CA PRO A 137 27.19 -12.12 -13.95
C PRO A 137 28.51 -11.75 -14.60
N SER A 138 28.78 -12.24 -15.82
CA SER A 138 30.04 -11.99 -16.52
C SER A 138 30.13 -10.56 -17.08
N THR A 139 28.99 -9.98 -17.47
CA THR A 139 28.93 -8.62 -18.05
C THR A 139 28.33 -7.59 -17.09
N GLY A 140 27.63 -8.03 -16.03
CA GLY A 140 26.83 -7.18 -15.17
C GLY A 140 25.52 -6.70 -15.81
N GLU A 141 25.14 -7.21 -16.97
CA GLU A 141 23.97 -6.76 -17.72
C GLU A 141 22.66 -7.24 -17.08
N LEU A 142 21.66 -6.34 -17.02
CA LEU A 142 20.29 -6.64 -16.60
C LEU A 142 19.31 -6.40 -17.75
N LYS A 143 18.65 -7.47 -18.19
CA LYS A 143 17.70 -7.46 -19.30
C LYS A 143 16.30 -7.83 -18.81
N SER A 144 15.30 -7.02 -19.13
CA SER A 144 13.90 -7.39 -18.92
C SER A 144 13.48 -8.39 -20.01
N ILE A 145 13.01 -9.57 -19.59
CA ILE A 145 12.65 -10.68 -20.49
C ILE A 145 11.13 -10.94 -20.55
N GLY A 146 10.33 -10.15 -19.82
CA GLY A 146 8.88 -10.15 -19.93
C GLY A 146 8.18 -9.47 -18.75
N ASP A 147 6.88 -9.24 -18.88
CA ASP A 147 6.01 -8.75 -17.80
C ASP A 147 5.51 -9.86 -16.87
N TYR A 148 4.67 -9.48 -15.89
CA TYR A 148 4.21 -10.39 -14.86
C TYR A 148 3.36 -11.56 -15.37
N THR A 149 2.84 -11.48 -16.61
CA THR A 149 2.04 -12.56 -17.22
C THR A 149 2.91 -13.68 -17.81
N THR A 150 4.21 -13.40 -18.00
CA THR A 150 5.18 -14.29 -18.65
C THR A 150 5.92 -15.20 -17.66
N HIS A 151 5.74 -15.00 -16.36
CA HIS A 151 6.41 -15.75 -15.30
C HIS A 151 5.41 -16.39 -14.32
N GLN A 152 5.88 -17.37 -13.55
CA GLN A 152 5.03 -18.17 -12.64
C GLN A 152 4.70 -17.47 -11.31
N GLY A 153 5.50 -16.46 -10.92
CA GLY A 153 5.27 -15.71 -9.69
C GLY A 153 4.10 -14.73 -9.83
N ASN A 154 3.39 -14.49 -8.73
CA ASN A 154 2.45 -13.38 -8.63
C ASN A 154 3.14 -12.24 -7.85
N PRO A 155 3.36 -11.07 -8.45
CA PRO A 155 3.99 -9.93 -7.79
C PRO A 155 2.96 -9.08 -7.04
N GLY A 156 3.42 -8.36 -6.01
CA GLY A 156 2.66 -7.33 -5.30
C GLY A 156 1.23 -7.75 -4.91
N LEU A 157 0.27 -6.94 -5.34
CA LEU A 157 -1.15 -7.07 -5.03
C LEU A 157 -1.84 -8.21 -5.81
N LEU A 158 -1.18 -8.85 -6.79
CA LEU A 158 -1.71 -10.06 -7.43
C LEU A 158 -1.67 -11.27 -6.51
N ARG A 159 -0.98 -11.17 -5.36
CA ARG A 159 -0.98 -12.22 -4.34
C ARG A 159 -2.11 -12.02 -3.32
N SER A 160 -2.96 -13.03 -3.20
CA SER A 160 -4.00 -13.11 -2.18
C SER A 160 -3.47 -12.87 -0.76
N ASP A 161 -2.34 -13.48 -0.38
CA ASP A 161 -1.80 -13.34 0.97
C ASP A 161 -1.33 -11.90 1.27
N THR A 162 -0.91 -11.16 0.25
CA THR A 162 -0.50 -9.76 0.36
C THR A 162 -1.70 -8.85 0.67
N ILE A 163 -2.81 -9.03 -0.06
CA ILE A 163 -4.06 -8.32 0.21
C ILE A 163 -4.60 -8.66 1.60
N LEU A 164 -4.61 -9.95 1.98
CA LEU A 164 -5.12 -10.39 3.29
C LEU A 164 -4.30 -9.83 4.46
N LYS A 165 -2.97 -9.73 4.33
CA LYS A 165 -2.12 -9.09 5.34
C LYS A 165 -2.41 -7.60 5.49
N ALA A 166 -2.60 -6.89 4.37
CA ALA A 166 -2.98 -5.49 4.38
C ALA A 166 -4.32 -5.25 5.09
N ILE A 167 -5.33 -6.08 4.79
CA ILE A 167 -6.62 -6.07 5.47
C ILE A 167 -6.45 -6.34 6.97
N GLY A 168 -5.72 -7.40 7.33
CA GLY A 168 -5.51 -7.77 8.73
C GLY A 168 -4.85 -6.67 9.56
N LYS A 169 -3.82 -6.02 9.02
CA LYS A 169 -3.14 -4.90 9.69
C LYS A 169 -4.06 -3.68 9.81
N SER A 170 -4.84 -3.37 8.78
CA SER A 170 -5.78 -2.24 8.79
C SER A 170 -6.90 -2.46 9.81
N ILE A 171 -7.47 -3.67 9.86
CA ILE A 171 -8.45 -4.03 10.90
C ILE A 171 -7.82 -3.90 12.29
N ASN A 172 -6.59 -4.40 12.49
CA ASN A 172 -5.90 -4.29 13.78
C ASN A 172 -5.78 -2.82 14.24
N ILE A 173 -5.42 -1.90 13.32
CA ILE A 173 -5.38 -0.46 13.61
C ILE A 173 -6.77 0.05 14.01
N ARG A 174 -7.79 -0.24 13.20
CA ARG A 174 -9.17 0.23 13.42
C ARG A 174 -9.77 -0.24 14.74
N VAL A 175 -9.50 -1.48 15.15
CA VAL A 175 -10.06 -2.06 16.39
C VAL A 175 -9.22 -1.77 17.63
N SER A 176 -7.97 -1.33 17.48
CA SER A 176 -7.11 -1.02 18.63
C SER A 176 -7.57 0.22 19.38
N SER A 177 -8.10 1.22 18.67
CA SER A 177 -8.57 2.47 19.29
C SER A 177 -9.39 3.33 18.32
N PHE A 178 -10.42 4.00 18.84
CA PHE A 178 -11.19 5.01 18.10
C PHE A 178 -10.34 6.21 17.68
N LYS A 179 -9.16 6.43 18.30
CA LYS A 179 -8.21 7.47 17.87
C LYS A 179 -7.70 7.27 16.44
N SER A 180 -7.85 6.08 15.87
CA SER A 180 -7.52 5.81 14.47
C SER A 180 -8.63 6.19 13.49
N ALA A 181 -9.83 6.52 13.96
CA ALA A 181 -11.04 6.62 13.13
C ALA A 181 -10.91 7.60 11.96
N GLN A 182 -10.19 8.71 12.18
CA GLN A 182 -10.00 9.76 11.19
C GLN A 182 -8.73 9.59 10.34
N ILE A 183 -7.88 8.60 10.65
CA ILE A 183 -6.64 8.35 9.90
C ILE A 183 -6.98 7.51 8.66
N PRO A 184 -6.78 8.01 7.42
CA PRO A 184 -6.88 7.21 6.23
C PRO A 184 -5.76 6.15 6.18
N ILE A 185 -6.11 4.95 5.73
CA ILE A 185 -5.17 3.85 5.52
C ILE A 185 -5.19 3.49 4.04
N VAL A 186 -4.03 3.58 3.39
CA VAL A 186 -3.84 3.28 1.97
C VAL A 186 -2.85 2.15 1.81
N ILE A 187 -3.12 1.25 0.87
CA ILE A 187 -2.20 0.17 0.49
C ILE A 187 -1.54 0.57 -0.83
N LEU A 188 -0.22 0.76 -0.82
CA LEU A 188 0.54 1.16 -1.99
C LEU A 188 1.25 -0.06 -2.60
N GLY A 189 0.88 -0.39 -3.83
CA GLY A 189 1.47 -1.44 -4.64
C GLY A 189 1.96 -0.91 -5.99
N ASN A 190 2.31 -1.83 -6.88
CA ASN A 190 2.84 -1.53 -8.22
C ASN A 190 2.38 -2.56 -9.27
N THR A 191 1.29 -3.25 -8.98
CA THR A 191 0.63 -4.23 -9.85
C THR A 191 -0.87 -3.95 -9.85
N PRO A 192 -1.61 -4.44 -10.86
CA PRO A 192 -3.06 -4.56 -10.75
C PRO A 192 -3.45 -5.58 -9.66
N ILE A 193 -4.75 -5.73 -9.44
CA ILE A 193 -5.35 -6.78 -8.60
C ILE A 193 -6.10 -7.78 -9.47
N THR A 194 -6.36 -8.99 -8.95
CA THR A 194 -7.21 -9.97 -9.65
C THR A 194 -8.69 -9.59 -9.54
N ASP A 195 -9.47 -9.96 -10.54
CA ASP A 195 -10.93 -9.72 -10.62
C ASP A 195 -11.69 -10.22 -9.40
N SER A 196 -11.28 -11.36 -8.84
CA SER A 196 -11.82 -11.93 -7.59
C SER A 196 -11.74 -11.00 -6.37
N TYR A 197 -10.93 -9.93 -6.41
CA TYR A 197 -10.80 -8.95 -5.33
C TYR A 197 -11.54 -7.64 -5.58
N TYR A 198 -12.14 -7.42 -6.76
CA TYR A 198 -12.72 -6.12 -7.12
C TYR A 198 -13.80 -5.69 -6.12
N GLU A 199 -14.81 -6.54 -5.91
CA GLU A 199 -15.88 -6.27 -4.94
C GLU A 199 -15.32 -6.11 -3.51
N LYS A 200 -14.28 -6.89 -3.16
CA LYS A 200 -13.70 -6.84 -1.82
C LYS A 200 -13.00 -5.52 -1.54
N VAL A 201 -12.19 -5.01 -2.47
CA VAL A 201 -11.50 -3.72 -2.27
C VAL A 201 -12.47 -2.55 -2.31
N ASP A 202 -13.52 -2.64 -3.14
CA ASP A 202 -14.59 -1.63 -3.18
C ASP A 202 -15.37 -1.61 -1.86
N HIS A 203 -15.68 -2.78 -1.29
CA HIS A 203 -16.31 -2.87 0.02
C HIS A 203 -15.42 -2.33 1.15
N LEU A 204 -14.11 -2.61 1.13
CA LEU A 204 -13.18 -2.10 2.14
C LEU A 204 -13.08 -0.58 2.14
N LYS A 205 -13.10 0.04 0.94
CA LYS A 205 -13.19 1.49 0.79
C LYS A 205 -14.50 2.03 1.33
N LYS A 206 -15.61 1.44 0.91
CA LYS A 206 -16.95 1.86 1.33
C LYS A 206 -17.15 1.77 2.85
N THR A 207 -16.60 0.76 3.50
CA THR A 207 -16.71 0.60 4.97
C THR A 207 -15.67 1.41 5.75
N GLY A 208 -14.71 2.04 5.07
CA GLY A 208 -13.66 2.85 5.69
C GLY A 208 -12.55 2.04 6.37
N VAL A 209 -12.50 0.72 6.19
CA VAL A 209 -11.41 -0.11 6.75
C VAL A 209 -10.07 0.25 6.09
N ILE A 210 -10.08 0.38 4.75
CA ILE A 210 -8.95 0.81 3.92
C ILE A 210 -9.50 1.77 2.87
N GLN A 211 -8.92 2.96 2.74
CA GLN A 211 -9.40 4.01 1.85
C GLN A 211 -9.02 3.79 0.38
N GLY A 212 -8.01 2.97 0.10
CA GLY A 212 -7.69 2.56 -1.27
C GLY A 212 -6.52 1.58 -1.38
N PHE A 213 -6.56 0.78 -2.44
CA PHE A 213 -5.44 0.00 -2.95
C PHE A 213 -4.91 0.70 -4.20
N TYR A 214 -3.72 1.26 -4.13
CA TYR A 214 -3.17 2.09 -5.20
C TYR A 214 -1.98 1.42 -5.87
N SER A 215 -1.91 1.48 -7.20
CA SER A 215 -0.75 1.08 -7.97
C SER A 215 -0.02 2.31 -8.50
N THR A 216 1.27 2.43 -8.18
CA THR A 216 2.16 3.48 -8.71
C THR A 216 2.82 3.10 -10.02
N ASN A 217 2.44 1.98 -10.63
CA ASN A 217 3.00 1.52 -11.90
C ASN A 217 2.03 1.86 -13.04
N PRO A 218 2.35 2.83 -13.92
CA PRO A 218 1.48 3.24 -15.02
C PRO A 218 1.39 2.18 -16.13
N GLN A 219 2.43 1.35 -16.28
CA GLN A 219 2.54 0.38 -17.36
C GLN A 219 3.08 -0.97 -16.85
N PRO A 220 2.32 -1.71 -16.03
CA PRO A 220 2.76 -2.99 -15.47
C PRO A 220 2.84 -4.13 -16.49
N LEU A 221 2.27 -3.93 -17.69
CA LEU A 221 2.20 -4.91 -18.78
C LEU A 221 2.91 -4.37 -20.02
N ASP A 222 3.54 -5.27 -20.79
CA ASP A 222 4.17 -4.89 -22.05
C ASP A 222 3.10 -4.56 -23.12
N ASP A 223 1.94 -5.23 -23.08
CA ASP A 223 0.76 -4.88 -23.87
C ASP A 223 -0.17 -3.93 -23.08
N PRO A 224 -0.30 -2.65 -23.49
CA PRO A 224 -1.11 -1.67 -22.77
C PRO A 224 -2.62 -1.92 -22.88
N ILE A 225 -3.09 -2.65 -23.91
CA ILE A 225 -4.53 -2.92 -24.17
C ILE A 225 -5.00 -4.18 -23.42
N HIS A 226 -4.07 -4.91 -22.81
CA HIS A 226 -4.37 -6.13 -22.09
C HIS A 226 -5.41 -5.89 -20.98
N LYS A 227 -6.44 -6.75 -20.90
CA LYS A 227 -7.59 -6.61 -19.99
C LYS A 227 -7.25 -6.47 -18.50
N ASN A 228 -6.10 -7.00 -18.09
CA ASN A 228 -5.61 -6.90 -16.70
C ASN A 228 -4.95 -5.55 -16.39
N ASN A 229 -4.77 -4.67 -17.38
CA ASN A 229 -4.21 -3.33 -17.22
C ASN A 229 -5.26 -2.33 -16.70
N ILE A 230 -6.02 -2.71 -15.68
CA ILE A 230 -7.15 -1.91 -15.21
C ILE A 230 -6.71 -0.57 -14.61
N LYS A 231 -7.47 0.48 -14.90
CA LYS A 231 -7.29 1.81 -14.30
C LYS A 231 -7.90 1.88 -12.90
N SER A 232 -9.08 1.29 -12.72
CA SER A 232 -9.79 1.28 -11.45
C SER A 232 -10.79 0.12 -11.37
N THR A 233 -11.21 -0.21 -10.16
CA THR A 233 -12.44 -0.98 -9.93
C THR A 233 -13.68 -0.07 -10.02
N PRO A 234 -14.90 -0.62 -10.18
CA PRO A 234 -16.12 0.18 -10.27
C PRO A 234 -16.34 1.11 -9.07
N GLY A 235 -16.11 0.63 -7.84
CA GLY A 235 -16.19 1.42 -6.61
C GLY A 235 -14.93 2.21 -6.29
N ARG A 236 -13.93 2.23 -7.19
CA ARG A 236 -12.65 2.92 -7.01
C ARG A 236 -11.91 2.52 -5.73
N GLY A 237 -12.15 1.30 -5.23
CA GLY A 237 -11.39 0.67 -4.15
C GLY A 237 -9.96 0.34 -4.57
N PHE A 238 -9.73 0.12 -5.87
CA PHE A 238 -8.41 0.10 -6.49
C PHE A 238 -8.26 1.22 -7.53
N LEU A 239 -7.07 1.83 -7.59
CA LEU A 239 -6.67 2.82 -8.60
C LEU A 239 -5.24 2.55 -9.10
N ARG A 240 -5.01 2.70 -10.40
CA ARG A 240 -3.67 2.80 -11.01
C ARG A 240 -3.39 4.26 -11.36
N PHE A 241 -2.26 4.80 -10.94
CA PHE A 241 -1.86 6.15 -11.31
C PHE A 241 -1.01 6.15 -12.57
N ASP A 242 -1.36 7.02 -13.51
CA ASP A 242 -0.62 7.21 -14.77
C ASP A 242 0.38 8.36 -14.67
N SER A 243 0.24 9.22 -13.65
CA SER A 243 1.16 10.31 -13.35
C SER A 243 1.31 10.54 -11.85
N TYR A 244 2.42 11.19 -11.47
CA TYR A 244 2.66 11.59 -10.08
C TYR A 244 1.59 12.56 -9.57
N GLU A 245 1.17 13.53 -10.40
CA GLU A 245 0.15 14.52 -10.01
C GLU A 245 -1.21 13.87 -9.73
N GLU A 246 -1.59 12.84 -10.49
CA GLU A 246 -2.81 12.08 -10.23
C GLU A 246 -2.79 11.41 -8.85
N MET A 247 -1.67 10.78 -8.51
CA MET A 247 -1.48 10.17 -7.19
C MET A 247 -1.50 11.24 -6.09
N LYS A 248 -0.73 12.32 -6.27
CA LYS A 248 -0.62 13.40 -5.29
C LYS A 248 -2.01 13.99 -4.98
N GLN A 249 -2.78 14.31 -6.01
CA GLN A 249 -4.12 14.88 -5.83
C GLN A 249 -5.08 13.92 -5.12
N GLU A 250 -5.06 12.62 -5.45
CA GLU A 250 -5.89 11.62 -4.76
C GLU A 250 -5.55 11.55 -3.27
N LEU A 251 -4.25 11.57 -2.91
CA LEU A 251 -3.81 11.53 -1.51
C LEU A 251 -4.17 12.82 -0.74
N ILE A 252 -3.99 13.99 -1.35
CA ILE A 252 -4.36 15.29 -0.74
C ILE A 252 -5.87 15.37 -0.51
N ASN A 253 -6.67 14.96 -1.51
CA ASN A 253 -8.12 14.92 -1.38
C ASN A 253 -8.53 14.02 -0.23
N LEU A 254 -7.95 12.82 -0.14
CA LEU A 254 -8.28 11.86 0.90
C LEU A 254 -8.00 12.38 2.32
N ILE A 255 -6.92 13.14 2.51
CA ILE A 255 -6.60 13.77 3.79
C ILE A 255 -7.57 14.92 4.11
N SER A 256 -8.04 15.63 3.09
CA SER A 256 -8.88 16.83 3.23
C SER A 256 -10.38 16.52 3.43
N GLU A 257 -10.83 15.30 3.13
CA GLU A 257 -12.25 14.90 3.25
C GLU A 257 -12.73 14.70 4.70
N GLU A 258 -11.83 14.71 5.70
CA GLU A 258 -12.13 14.57 7.14
C GLU A 258 -13.10 13.41 7.46
N GLN A 259 -12.95 12.29 6.75
CA GLN A 259 -13.81 11.12 6.91
C GLN A 259 -13.63 10.45 8.29
N GLU A 260 -14.71 9.88 8.82
CA GLU A 260 -14.69 9.18 10.11
C GLU A 260 -15.12 7.71 9.97
N PHE A 261 -14.20 6.79 10.31
CA PHE A 261 -14.54 5.38 10.45
C PHE A 261 -15.30 5.12 11.75
N PHE A 262 -16.41 4.38 11.64
CA PHE A 262 -17.15 3.89 12.80
C PHE A 262 -17.61 2.45 12.56
N SER A 263 -17.59 1.64 13.62
CA SER A 263 -18.04 0.25 13.57
C SER A 263 -18.49 -0.22 14.95
N GLY A 264 -19.38 -1.21 14.99
CA GLY A 264 -19.88 -1.78 16.24
C GLY A 264 -21.07 -2.71 15.97
N MET A 265 -21.31 -3.66 16.87
CA MET A 265 -22.49 -4.53 16.83
C MET A 265 -23.49 -4.05 17.88
N LYS A 266 -24.66 -3.58 17.43
CA LYS A 266 -25.76 -3.12 18.27
C LYS A 266 -27.08 -3.66 17.73
N THR A 267 -28.06 -3.89 18.59
CA THR A 267 -29.41 -4.27 18.15
C THR A 267 -30.09 -3.09 17.45
N LYS A 268 -31.09 -3.38 16.60
CA LYS A 268 -31.90 -2.32 15.97
C LYS A 268 -32.56 -1.40 16.99
N LYS A 269 -32.94 -1.93 18.15
CA LYS A 269 -33.55 -1.16 19.25
C LYS A 269 -32.55 -0.17 19.85
N GLU A 270 -31.32 -0.60 20.11
CA GLU A 270 -30.25 0.27 20.63
C GLU A 270 -29.85 1.34 19.61
N LEU A 271 -29.66 0.95 18.34
CA LEU A 271 -29.38 1.91 17.27
C LEU A 271 -30.49 2.96 17.15
N GLY A 272 -31.76 2.55 17.23
CA GLY A 272 -32.90 3.46 17.23
C GLY A 272 -32.83 4.49 18.36
N LYS A 273 -32.49 4.07 19.58
CA LYS A 273 -32.31 4.98 20.72
C LYS A 273 -31.14 5.94 20.53
N ILE A 274 -30.01 5.46 20.02
CA ILE A 274 -28.84 6.29 19.75
C ILE A 274 -29.20 7.39 18.74
N ILE A 275 -29.91 7.02 17.65
CA ILE A 275 -30.37 7.96 16.62
C ILE A 275 -31.32 9.00 17.22
N GLU A 276 -32.26 8.58 18.07
CA GLU A 276 -33.22 9.48 18.72
C GLU A 276 -32.51 10.53 19.59
N ILE A 277 -31.57 10.09 20.45
CA ILE A 277 -30.81 11.00 21.32
C ILE A 277 -29.94 11.94 20.50
N ALA A 278 -29.17 11.40 19.54
CA ALA A 278 -28.29 12.19 18.70
C ALA A 278 -29.06 13.25 17.91
N ASN A 279 -30.27 12.95 17.42
CA ASN A 279 -31.08 13.87 16.63
C ASN A 279 -31.59 15.10 17.40
N LEU A 280 -31.48 15.12 18.73
CA LEU A 280 -31.80 16.28 19.56
C LEU A 280 -30.77 17.42 19.43
N GLU A 281 -29.57 17.12 18.94
CA GLU A 281 -28.51 18.12 18.73
C GLU A 281 -28.87 19.12 17.62
N PRO A 282 -28.40 20.38 17.70
CA PRO A 282 -28.91 21.46 16.85
C PRO A 282 -28.33 21.50 15.43
N THR A 283 -27.19 20.85 15.17
CA THR A 283 -26.52 20.83 13.84
C THR A 283 -26.19 19.41 13.41
N TYR A 284 -25.98 19.18 12.12
CA TYR A 284 -25.65 17.84 11.61
C TYR A 284 -24.32 17.31 12.16
N GLU A 285 -23.33 18.17 12.33
CA GLU A 285 -22.02 17.85 12.91
C GLU A 285 -22.19 17.40 14.36
N LYS A 286 -22.91 18.17 15.19
CA LYS A 286 -23.18 17.80 16.58
C LYS A 286 -24.01 16.52 16.69
N LYS A 287 -24.96 16.30 15.77
CA LYS A 287 -25.70 15.02 15.67
C LYS A 287 -24.74 13.86 15.39
N ALA A 288 -23.80 14.02 14.47
CA ALA A 288 -22.80 13.00 14.16
C ALA A 288 -21.86 12.75 15.35
N GLU A 289 -21.34 13.80 15.98
CA GLU A 289 -20.50 13.72 17.18
C GLU A 289 -21.20 12.97 18.32
N MET A 290 -22.46 13.33 18.62
CA MET A 290 -23.26 12.67 19.64
C MET A 290 -23.55 11.20 19.26
N PHE A 291 -23.90 10.93 18.01
CA PHE A 291 -24.11 9.58 17.51
C PHE A 291 -22.87 8.71 17.72
N LEU A 292 -21.70 9.22 17.35
CA LEU A 292 -20.42 8.51 17.47
C LEU A 292 -20.04 8.30 18.94
N LYS A 293 -20.20 9.32 19.79
CA LYS A 293 -19.97 9.22 21.24
C LYS A 293 -20.81 8.12 21.87
N LEU A 294 -22.10 8.06 21.52
CA LEU A 294 -23.04 7.05 22.01
C LEU A 294 -22.74 5.67 21.43
N LEU A 295 -22.33 5.57 20.17
CA LEU A 295 -21.97 4.31 19.53
C LEU A 295 -20.73 3.67 20.19
N ARG A 296 -19.80 4.50 20.67
CA ARG A 296 -18.54 4.12 21.33
C ARG A 296 -18.70 3.80 22.83
N ASP A 297 -19.91 3.93 23.38
CA ASP A 297 -20.22 3.76 24.81
C ASP A 297 -19.36 4.67 25.73
N GLU A 298 -18.94 5.86 25.27
CA GLU A 298 -18.10 6.81 26.03
C GLU A 298 -18.82 7.48 27.23
N ASN A 299 -20.01 7.01 27.59
CA ASN A 299 -20.76 7.46 28.77
C ASN A 299 -20.90 6.36 29.86
N GLU A 300 -20.27 5.18 29.70
CA GLU A 300 -20.37 4.06 30.67
C GLU A 300 -19.05 3.75 31.43
N ARG A 301 -18.14 4.73 31.57
CA ARG A 301 -16.98 4.63 32.49
C ARG A 301 -16.86 5.85 33.39
#